data_AF-A0A5M9QP85-F1
#
_entry.id   AF-A0A5M9QP85-F1
#
_cell.length_a   1.000
_cell.length_b   1.000
_cell.length_c   1.000
_cell.angle_alpha   90.00
_cell.angle_beta   90.00
_cell.angle_gamma   90.00
#
_symmetry.space_group_name_H-M   'P 1'
#
loop_
_entity.id
_entity.type
_entity.pdbx_description
1 polymer ?
#
loop_
_entity_poly.entity_id
_entity_poly.type
_entity_poly.pdbx_seq_one_letter_code
_entity_poly.pdbx_strand_id
1 'polypeptide(L)'
;MRALILAPFVLALGLPVFAQESEDITNSVYNLNNKTDATAKTFMVKDVETYKSGDTEFTHKYENGELVFNGKLTFNVASGWDCVGLPCGSKITGNFEAKEINLNSTQIAAGRDGAMGVGVFNFTATDKLTANNLSLTFAATSRNSHANFKADSISMDNAKFYVNAGGHTLKFESNKDIDIKGSGSYMNLYAGSVAFGGATATFKGENLNFAGTIVLGRESGDDAWLDSALNGAKIYVEDIKGKASFGTIKSRKGHIIANSNMSIDTLEILQSAQGATGHDISPESRLFLKDNGTYTIKNLTLHDDQASSRAWLYVHGGTGSSLTSENITLGVNAAFHSGGIAKLTSKSLTLKSGAAFHGGAITHTRVDNIALGSNSVAHFHHLTLTPGGQITMDATNAQLVLDNQLVNGKNEAGVLELGVSMKDYTNNVNGYGKPLLAITNAGNQFQNLNIQAGEVKRLIDAGEIKYNFVDSAGKQQLIHCDGSAKEQCAQIEKLIAIYEGEKPADNGNYTQGRIDLSAMGLKYEKVLTYNYIGLKISSDNANNPYDIGDIRYYLYEKCGQECVEKIGSISNTATITQEVQTQLSGDGKQIYVY
;
A
#
# COMPACT_ATOMS: atom_id res chain seq x y z
N MET A 1 66.13 -52.15 -15.69
CA MET A 1 65.08 -51.23 -16.19
C MET A 1 63.75 -51.95 -16.05
N ARG A 2 62.73 -51.23 -15.58
CA ARG A 2 61.49 -51.65 -14.89
C ARG A 2 60.75 -52.87 -15.48
N ALA A 3 60.46 -53.83 -14.59
CA ALA A 3 59.49 -54.90 -14.82
C ALA A 3 58.06 -54.38 -14.57
N LEU A 4 57.20 -54.64 -15.55
CA LEU A 4 55.77 -54.33 -15.55
C LEU A 4 55.04 -55.45 -14.78
N ILE A 5 54.53 -55.15 -13.59
CA ILE A 5 53.68 -56.08 -12.82
C ILE A 5 52.23 -55.77 -13.15
N LEU A 6 51.58 -56.73 -13.81
CA LEU A 6 50.12 -56.83 -13.90
C LEU A 6 49.55 -57.05 -12.49
N ALA A 7 48.64 -56.18 -12.07
CA ALA A 7 47.72 -56.44 -10.97
C ALA A 7 46.31 -56.67 -11.55
N PRO A 8 45.62 -57.76 -11.19
CA PRO A 8 44.26 -58.01 -11.65
C PRO A 8 43.27 -57.07 -10.96
N PHE A 9 42.43 -56.44 -11.77
CA PHE A 9 41.22 -55.73 -11.38
C PHE A 9 40.31 -56.67 -10.57
N VAL A 10 40.21 -56.44 -9.27
CA VAL A 10 39.12 -57.00 -8.46
C VAL A 10 37.89 -56.15 -8.73
N LEU A 11 36.98 -56.71 -9.52
CA LEU A 11 35.63 -56.21 -9.77
C LEU A 11 34.83 -56.30 -8.45
N ALA A 12 34.95 -55.30 -7.58
CA ALA A 12 34.06 -55.15 -6.43
C ALA A 12 32.72 -54.60 -6.92
N LEU A 13 31.75 -55.50 -7.05
CA LEU A 13 30.32 -55.23 -7.17
C LEU A 13 29.87 -54.28 -6.04
N GLY A 14 29.84 -52.98 -6.33
CA GLY A 14 29.25 -51.96 -5.47
C GLY A 14 27.78 -51.74 -5.80
N LEU A 15 26.93 -52.71 -5.48
CA LEU A 15 25.53 -52.46 -5.14
C LEU A 15 25.32 -53.08 -3.76
N PRO A 16 24.77 -52.31 -2.81
CA PRO A 16 23.33 -52.11 -2.84
C PRO A 16 22.96 -50.63 -2.74
N VAL A 17 22.22 -50.16 -3.74
CA VAL A 17 21.12 -49.23 -3.45
C VAL A 17 20.15 -50.07 -2.62
N PHE A 18 20.17 -49.90 -1.30
CA PHE A 18 19.10 -50.44 -0.46
C PHE A 18 17.80 -49.85 -1.00
N ALA A 19 16.99 -50.67 -1.65
CA ALA A 19 15.58 -50.36 -1.83
C ALA A 19 15.05 -50.12 -0.42
N GLN A 20 14.79 -48.87 -0.06
CA GLN A 20 14.17 -48.55 1.22
C GLN A 20 12.85 -49.31 1.25
N GLU A 21 12.74 -50.29 2.14
CA GLU A 21 11.53 -51.11 2.22
C GLU A 21 10.33 -50.19 2.41
N SER A 22 9.30 -50.36 1.57
CA SER A 22 8.07 -49.61 1.66
C SER A 22 6.99 -50.45 2.33
N GLU A 23 6.31 -49.91 3.34
CA GLU A 23 5.16 -50.53 3.99
C GLU A 23 3.88 -49.72 3.73
N ASP A 24 2.81 -50.39 3.30
CA ASP A 24 1.50 -49.77 3.16
C ASP A 24 0.76 -49.79 4.51
N ILE A 25 0.53 -48.60 5.07
CA ILE A 25 -0.11 -48.41 6.37
C ILE A 25 -1.54 -47.86 6.24
N THR A 26 -2.08 -47.79 5.03
CA THR A 26 -3.38 -47.16 4.70
C THR A 26 -4.51 -47.66 5.58
N ASN A 27 -4.64 -48.98 5.73
CA ASN A 27 -5.69 -49.58 6.58
C ASN A 27 -5.58 -49.18 8.05
N SER A 28 -4.38 -48.89 8.54
CA SER A 28 -4.20 -48.46 9.93
C SER A 28 -4.70 -47.03 10.13
N VAL A 29 -4.41 -46.14 9.17
CA VAL A 29 -4.91 -44.75 9.17
C VAL A 29 -6.43 -44.74 8.97
N TYR A 30 -6.96 -45.53 8.03
CA TYR A 30 -8.41 -45.66 7.80
C TYR A 30 -9.17 -46.08 9.06
N ASN A 31 -8.62 -47.03 9.80
CA ASN A 31 -9.19 -47.54 11.05
C ASN A 31 -8.87 -46.66 12.29
N LEU A 32 -8.17 -45.53 12.12
CA LEU A 32 -7.83 -44.61 13.21
C LEU A 32 -7.02 -45.27 14.35
N ASN A 33 -6.12 -46.19 14.00
CA ASN A 33 -5.33 -46.93 14.98
C ASN A 33 -4.07 -46.17 15.37
N ASN A 34 -3.57 -46.40 16.60
CA ASN A 34 -2.24 -45.96 16.97
C ASN A 34 -1.17 -46.91 16.38
N LYS A 35 -0.08 -46.33 15.88
CA LYS A 35 1.06 -47.06 15.33
C LYS A 35 2.36 -46.38 15.73
N THR A 36 3.34 -47.19 16.11
CA THR A 36 4.71 -46.74 16.37
C THR A 36 5.68 -47.72 15.73
N ASP A 37 6.62 -47.20 14.94
CA ASP A 37 7.71 -47.96 14.35
C ASP A 37 8.98 -47.07 14.35
N ALA A 38 10.13 -47.65 14.66
CA ALA A 38 11.41 -46.93 14.71
C ALA A 38 12.34 -47.31 13.54
N THR A 39 11.87 -48.11 12.58
CA THR A 39 12.66 -48.56 11.44
C THR A 39 12.78 -47.47 10.38
N ALA A 40 13.94 -47.44 9.71
CA ALA A 40 14.21 -46.53 8.60
C ALA A 40 13.61 -47.10 7.30
N LYS A 41 12.30 -46.94 7.15
CA LYS A 41 11.50 -47.39 6.01
C LYS A 41 10.67 -46.26 5.42
N THR A 42 10.03 -46.51 4.29
CA THR A 42 9.02 -45.61 3.74
C THR A 42 7.63 -46.16 4.06
N PHE A 43 6.80 -45.39 4.74
CA PHE A 43 5.45 -45.77 5.12
C PHE A 43 4.45 -45.02 4.25
N MET A 44 3.65 -45.75 3.47
CA MET A 44 2.73 -45.18 2.49
C MET A 44 1.30 -45.12 3.03
N VAL A 45 0.67 -43.97 2.87
CA VAL A 45 -0.76 -43.74 3.12
C VAL A 45 -1.41 -43.35 1.80
N LYS A 46 -2.41 -44.11 1.34
CA LYS A 46 -3.10 -43.86 0.06
C LYS A 46 -4.60 -43.76 0.26
N ASP A 47 -5.21 -42.74 -0.33
CA ASP A 47 -6.68 -42.65 -0.48
C ASP A 47 -7.48 -42.99 0.79
N VAL A 48 -7.17 -42.30 1.89
CA VAL A 48 -7.91 -42.41 3.15
C VAL A 48 -9.08 -41.45 3.13
N GLU A 49 -10.28 -41.99 3.25
CA GLU A 49 -11.49 -41.26 3.60
C GLU A 49 -12.15 -42.01 4.77
N THR A 50 -12.12 -41.40 5.96
CA THR A 50 -12.61 -42.05 7.18
C THR A 50 -13.78 -41.27 7.79
N TYR A 51 -14.62 -42.01 8.51
CA TYR A 51 -15.81 -41.50 9.16
C TYR A 51 -15.90 -42.03 10.59
N LYS A 52 -16.14 -41.13 11.53
CA LYS A 52 -16.30 -41.50 12.95
C LYS A 52 -17.37 -40.66 13.62
N SER A 53 -18.15 -41.29 14.50
CA SER A 53 -19.00 -40.61 15.48
C SER A 53 -18.26 -40.50 16.82
N GLY A 54 -18.30 -39.33 17.45
CA GLY A 54 -17.57 -39.06 18.68
C GLY A 54 -16.13 -38.61 18.43
N ASP A 55 -15.55 -37.90 19.40
CA ASP A 55 -14.18 -37.41 19.28
C ASP A 55 -13.21 -38.59 19.25
N THR A 56 -12.24 -38.56 18.34
CA THR A 56 -11.22 -39.60 18.21
C THR A 56 -9.88 -38.97 17.89
N GLU A 57 -8.83 -39.51 18.49
CA GLU A 57 -7.46 -39.12 18.27
C GLU A 57 -6.60 -40.36 18.07
N PHE A 58 -5.70 -40.31 17.09
CA PHE A 58 -4.75 -41.38 16.81
C PHE A 58 -3.39 -40.81 16.42
N THR A 59 -2.34 -41.58 16.70
CA THR A 59 -0.96 -41.21 16.46
C THR A 59 -0.23 -42.30 15.68
N HIS A 60 0.43 -41.87 14.61
CA HIS A 60 1.23 -42.66 13.70
C HIS A 60 2.66 -42.12 13.74
N LYS A 61 3.54 -42.83 14.45
CA LYS A 61 4.91 -42.38 14.78
C LYS A 61 5.97 -43.29 14.14
N TYR A 62 6.77 -42.72 13.24
CA TYR A 62 7.77 -43.41 12.43
C TYR A 62 9.14 -42.74 12.55
N GLU A 63 9.77 -42.83 13.72
CA GLU A 63 10.85 -41.94 14.19
C GLU A 63 12.02 -41.76 13.20
N ASN A 64 12.42 -42.84 12.52
CA ASN A 64 13.54 -42.85 11.58
C ASN A 64 13.09 -43.00 10.11
N GLY A 65 11.78 -43.11 9.87
CA GLY A 65 11.20 -43.40 8.56
C GLY A 65 10.71 -42.15 7.83
N GLU A 66 10.32 -42.35 6.57
CA GLU A 66 9.61 -41.38 5.75
C GLU A 66 8.12 -41.74 5.73
N LEU A 67 7.24 -40.77 5.97
CA LEU A 67 5.80 -40.91 5.71
C LEU A 67 5.44 -40.27 4.37
N VAL A 68 4.88 -41.06 3.46
CA VAL A 68 4.45 -40.61 2.14
C VAL A 68 2.94 -40.72 2.04
N PHE A 69 2.28 -39.59 1.81
CA PHE A 69 0.86 -39.51 1.52
C PHE A 69 0.66 -39.35 0.01
N ASN A 70 -0.32 -40.05 -0.53
CA ASN A 70 -0.70 -39.92 -1.93
C ASN A 70 -2.23 -40.06 -2.08
N GLY A 71 -2.84 -39.18 -2.86
CA GLY A 71 -4.29 -39.16 -3.04
C GLY A 71 -5.00 -38.52 -1.85
N LYS A 72 -6.13 -39.09 -1.43
CA LYS A 72 -6.99 -38.46 -0.43
C LYS A 72 -6.54 -38.70 1.02
N LEU A 73 -6.71 -37.68 1.86
CA LEU A 73 -6.71 -37.77 3.32
C LEU A 73 -7.88 -36.93 3.85
N THR A 74 -9.03 -37.58 4.02
CA THR A 74 -10.29 -36.91 4.39
C THR A 74 -10.79 -37.42 5.73
N PHE A 75 -11.03 -36.49 6.65
CA PHE A 75 -11.67 -36.77 7.94
C PHE A 75 -13.11 -36.24 7.91
N ASN A 76 -14.08 -37.16 7.82
CA ASN A 76 -15.51 -36.85 7.87
C ASN A 76 -16.10 -37.25 9.23
N VAL A 77 -17.13 -36.54 9.67
CA VAL A 77 -17.80 -36.83 10.96
C VAL A 77 -19.31 -36.74 10.78
N ALA A 78 -20.02 -37.63 11.44
CA ALA A 78 -21.49 -37.68 11.47
C ALA A 78 -22.11 -36.37 11.99
N SER A 79 -23.08 -35.82 11.26
CA SER A 79 -24.19 -35.06 11.86
C SER A 79 -25.45 -35.92 11.78
N GLY A 80 -25.83 -36.57 12.88
CA GLY A 80 -27.07 -37.34 12.94
C GLY A 80 -28.31 -36.44 13.03
N TRP A 81 -29.45 -36.92 12.56
CA TRP A 81 -30.78 -36.32 12.82
C TRP A 81 -31.16 -36.27 14.31
N ASP A 82 -30.48 -37.02 15.17
CA ASP A 82 -30.63 -37.01 16.64
C ASP A 82 -29.99 -35.79 17.33
N CYS A 83 -29.55 -34.79 16.57
CA CYS A 83 -28.84 -33.61 17.06
C CYS A 83 -29.76 -32.47 17.55
N VAL A 84 -31.01 -32.76 17.88
CA VAL A 84 -31.94 -31.77 18.44
C VAL A 84 -31.71 -31.67 19.95
N GLY A 85 -30.76 -30.83 20.38
CA GLY A 85 -30.63 -30.41 21.79
C GLY A 85 -29.31 -30.67 22.51
N LEU A 86 -28.26 -31.19 21.84
CA LEU A 86 -26.90 -31.34 22.39
C LEU A 86 -25.86 -30.78 21.41
N PRO A 87 -24.66 -30.35 21.88
CA PRO A 87 -23.63 -29.80 21.00
C PRO A 87 -23.08 -30.88 20.08
N CYS A 88 -23.63 -30.96 18.88
CA CYS A 88 -23.13 -31.80 17.81
C CYS A 88 -21.83 -31.26 17.22
N GLY A 89 -20.94 -32.18 16.82
CA GLY A 89 -19.63 -31.86 16.27
C GLY A 89 -18.56 -32.73 16.89
N SER A 90 -18.35 -33.91 16.34
CA SER A 90 -17.19 -34.71 16.71
C SER A 90 -15.94 -34.27 15.94
N LYS A 91 -14.79 -34.61 16.49
CA LYS A 91 -13.47 -34.25 15.97
C LYS A 91 -12.65 -35.50 15.69
N ILE A 92 -11.98 -35.55 14.54
CA ILE A 92 -10.91 -36.53 14.28
C ILE A 92 -9.57 -35.79 14.31
N THR A 93 -8.70 -36.18 15.24
CA THR A 93 -7.30 -35.72 15.31
C THR A 93 -6.38 -36.81 14.80
N GLY A 94 -5.66 -36.55 13.72
CA GLY A 94 -4.59 -37.41 13.22
C GLY A 94 -3.23 -36.78 13.49
N ASN A 95 -2.40 -37.46 14.28
CA ASN A 95 -1.01 -37.08 14.54
C ASN A 95 -0.06 -37.97 13.73
N PHE A 96 0.69 -37.37 12.81
CA PHE A 96 1.64 -38.04 11.93
C PHE A 96 3.05 -37.55 12.23
N GLU A 97 3.88 -38.41 12.79
CA GLU A 97 5.24 -38.10 13.22
C GLU A 97 6.23 -38.97 12.45
N ALA A 98 7.25 -38.38 11.84
CA ALA A 98 8.28 -39.12 11.11
C ALA A 98 9.61 -38.36 11.06
N LYS A 99 10.66 -38.98 10.50
CA LYS A 99 11.87 -38.24 10.14
C LYS A 99 11.58 -37.28 9.00
N GLU A 100 10.96 -37.79 7.94
CA GLU A 100 10.58 -37.04 6.74
C GLU A 100 9.09 -37.23 6.47
N ILE A 101 8.40 -36.16 6.04
CA ILE A 101 7.01 -36.22 5.62
C ILE A 101 6.89 -35.69 4.18
N ASN A 102 6.22 -36.45 3.32
CA ASN A 102 6.00 -36.13 1.92
C ASN A 102 4.50 -36.13 1.62
N LEU A 103 3.97 -34.98 1.20
CA LEU A 103 2.56 -34.73 0.90
C LEU A 103 2.32 -34.50 -0.60
N ASN A 104 3.19 -35.05 -1.46
CA ASN A 104 3.06 -34.89 -2.91
C ASN A 104 1.71 -35.42 -3.41
N SER A 105 1.00 -34.60 -4.19
CA SER A 105 -0.32 -34.90 -4.76
C SER A 105 -1.36 -35.31 -3.72
N THR A 106 -1.20 -34.90 -2.46
CA THR A 106 -2.14 -35.20 -1.39
C THR A 106 -3.30 -34.20 -1.38
N GLN A 107 -4.51 -34.71 -1.17
CA GLN A 107 -5.74 -33.93 -1.03
C GLN A 107 -6.27 -34.08 0.40
N ILE A 108 -6.04 -33.06 1.22
CA ILE A 108 -6.50 -33.01 2.61
C ILE A 108 -7.85 -32.32 2.66
N ALA A 109 -8.86 -32.94 3.29
CA ALA A 109 -10.18 -32.35 3.41
C ALA A 109 -10.86 -32.62 4.76
N ALA A 110 -11.65 -31.64 5.22
CA ALA A 110 -12.56 -31.79 6.35
C ALA A 110 -13.85 -30.97 6.15
N GLY A 111 -14.99 -31.50 6.62
CA GLY A 111 -16.26 -30.77 6.74
C GLY A 111 -17.20 -30.75 5.52
N ARG A 112 -17.16 -31.76 4.63
CA ARG A 112 -17.93 -31.77 3.36
C ARG A 112 -19.45 -31.55 3.56
N ASP A 113 -20.10 -30.92 2.56
CA ASP A 113 -21.53 -30.59 2.48
C ASP A 113 -22.46 -31.51 3.27
N GLY A 114 -23.11 -30.95 4.29
CA GLY A 114 -24.04 -31.65 5.17
C GLY A 114 -23.42 -32.31 6.40
N ALA A 115 -22.08 -32.39 6.51
CA ALA A 115 -21.38 -32.95 7.67
C ALA A 115 -20.65 -31.85 8.49
N MET A 116 -21.09 -31.61 9.72
CA MET A 116 -20.52 -30.60 10.63
C MET A 116 -19.21 -31.05 11.33
N GLY A 117 -18.37 -31.84 10.64
CA GLY A 117 -17.21 -32.50 11.21
C GLY A 117 -15.95 -31.64 11.30
N VAL A 118 -15.19 -31.82 12.39
CA VAL A 118 -13.90 -31.16 12.61
C VAL A 118 -12.74 -32.11 12.28
N GLY A 119 -11.82 -31.67 11.42
CA GLY A 119 -10.57 -32.38 11.14
C GLY A 119 -9.37 -31.64 11.73
N VAL A 120 -8.52 -32.35 12.46
CA VAL A 120 -7.22 -31.85 12.93
C VAL A 120 -6.11 -32.72 12.35
N PHE A 121 -5.26 -32.11 11.54
CA PHE A 121 -4.15 -32.77 10.85
C PHE A 121 -2.83 -32.22 11.39
N ASN A 122 -2.09 -33.04 12.15
CA ASN A 122 -0.80 -32.67 12.71
C ASN A 122 0.30 -33.46 12.01
N PHE A 123 1.11 -32.79 11.18
CA PHE A 123 2.29 -33.37 10.54
C PHE A 123 3.55 -32.84 11.24
N THR A 124 4.32 -33.74 11.85
CA THR A 124 5.58 -33.42 12.53
C THR A 124 6.72 -34.24 11.96
N ALA A 125 7.56 -33.61 11.13
CA ALA A 125 8.82 -34.16 10.66
C ALA A 125 9.98 -33.70 11.56
N THR A 126 10.97 -34.54 11.83
CA THR A 126 12.19 -34.10 12.53
C THR A 126 13.25 -33.51 11.59
N ASP A 127 13.15 -33.78 10.29
CA ASP A 127 14.06 -33.27 9.25
C ASP A 127 13.32 -32.36 8.26
N LYS A 128 12.56 -32.90 7.31
CA LYS A 128 11.90 -32.09 6.28
C LYS A 128 10.46 -32.51 6.05
N LEU A 129 9.64 -31.50 5.73
CA LEU A 129 8.31 -31.68 5.17
C LEU A 129 8.29 -31.13 3.76
N THR A 130 7.96 -32.00 2.80
CA THR A 130 7.91 -31.65 1.38
C THR A 130 6.52 -31.86 0.81
N ALA A 131 6.10 -30.99 -0.10
CA ALA A 131 4.86 -31.15 -0.82
C ALA A 131 4.97 -30.60 -2.25
N ASN A 132 4.30 -31.26 -3.18
CA ASN A 132 4.13 -30.81 -4.56
C ASN A 132 2.68 -31.06 -4.96
N ASN A 133 1.96 -30.02 -5.37
CA ASN A 133 0.52 -30.07 -5.67
C ASN A 133 -0.34 -30.55 -4.49
N LEU A 134 0.04 -30.21 -3.26
CA LEU A 134 -0.82 -30.40 -2.09
C LEU A 134 -2.07 -29.52 -2.24
N SER A 135 -3.25 -30.09 -1.98
CA SER A 135 -4.49 -29.33 -1.83
C SER A 135 -5.09 -29.58 -0.47
N LEU A 136 -5.39 -28.52 0.27
CA LEU A 136 -6.11 -28.57 1.53
C LEU A 136 -7.42 -27.80 1.39
N THR A 137 -8.53 -28.40 1.84
CA THR A 137 -9.84 -27.76 1.83
C THR A 137 -10.56 -27.96 3.15
N PHE A 138 -10.84 -26.85 3.83
CA PHE A 138 -11.75 -26.82 4.98
C PHE A 138 -13.05 -26.13 4.55
N ALA A 139 -14.14 -26.87 4.60
CA ALA A 139 -15.47 -26.37 4.30
C ALA A 139 -16.00 -25.48 5.44
N ALA A 140 -16.97 -24.62 5.15
CA ALA A 140 -17.56 -23.73 6.15
C ALA A 140 -18.32 -24.52 7.21
N THR A 141 -17.87 -24.47 8.46
CA THR A 141 -18.59 -25.09 9.58
C THR A 141 -18.56 -24.18 10.81
N SER A 142 -19.43 -24.46 11.79
CA SER A 142 -19.45 -23.73 13.07
C SER A 142 -18.32 -24.11 14.03
N ARG A 143 -17.46 -25.05 13.65
CA ARG A 143 -16.36 -25.55 14.48
C ARG A 143 -15.05 -25.60 13.70
N ASN A 144 -13.94 -25.43 14.41
CA ASN A 144 -12.70 -25.06 13.77
C ASN A 144 -11.87 -26.31 13.41
N SER A 145 -11.71 -26.61 12.12
CA SER A 145 -10.67 -27.51 11.62
C SER A 145 -9.28 -26.85 11.65
N HIS A 146 -8.25 -27.68 11.79
CA HIS A 146 -6.87 -27.25 11.97
C HIS A 146 -5.91 -28.09 11.12
N ALA A 147 -4.91 -27.46 10.53
CA ALA A 147 -3.74 -28.15 9.99
C ALA A 147 -2.44 -27.53 10.51
N ASN A 148 -1.56 -28.38 11.03
CA ASN A 148 -0.26 -28.01 11.55
C ASN A 148 0.84 -28.75 10.77
N PHE A 149 1.76 -27.99 10.19
CA PHE A 149 2.93 -28.48 9.47
C PHE A 149 4.17 -28.09 10.27
N LYS A 150 4.84 -29.06 10.87
CA LYS A 150 6.04 -28.85 11.69
C LYS A 150 7.21 -29.65 11.14
N ALA A 151 8.35 -29.02 10.90
CA ALA A 151 9.56 -29.68 10.41
C ALA A 151 10.84 -28.90 10.76
N ASP A 152 12.03 -29.48 10.58
CA ASP A 152 13.26 -28.67 10.62
C ASP A 152 13.33 -27.74 9.40
N SER A 153 12.84 -28.18 8.23
CA SER A 153 12.61 -27.36 7.03
C SER A 153 11.27 -27.69 6.34
N ILE A 154 10.59 -26.68 5.79
CA ILE A 154 9.33 -26.86 5.05
C ILE A 154 9.51 -26.35 3.62
N SER A 155 9.26 -27.21 2.63
CA SER A 155 9.25 -26.82 1.22
C SER A 155 8.01 -27.34 0.50
N MET A 156 7.25 -26.44 -0.10
CA MET A 156 6.03 -26.79 -0.83
C MET A 156 6.06 -26.14 -2.21
N ASP A 157 5.69 -26.87 -3.25
CA ASP A 157 5.52 -26.38 -4.61
C ASP A 157 4.07 -26.52 -5.06
N ASN A 158 3.50 -25.44 -5.60
CA ASN A 158 2.11 -25.35 -6.06
C ASN A 158 1.09 -25.84 -5.03
N ALA A 159 1.32 -25.53 -3.74
CA ALA A 159 0.41 -25.91 -2.67
C ALA A 159 -0.80 -24.96 -2.62
N LYS A 160 -1.99 -25.54 -2.43
CA LYS A 160 -3.27 -24.83 -2.44
C LYS A 160 -3.99 -25.03 -1.13
N PHE A 161 -4.38 -23.93 -0.49
CA PHE A 161 -5.09 -23.93 0.77
C PHE A 161 -6.41 -23.16 0.62
N TYR A 162 -7.53 -23.85 0.73
CA TYR A 162 -8.87 -23.28 0.68
C TYR A 162 -9.50 -23.39 2.07
N VAL A 163 -9.45 -22.30 2.82
CA VAL A 163 -9.85 -22.27 4.23
C VAL A 163 -11.05 -21.35 4.39
N ASN A 164 -12.24 -21.95 4.44
CA ASN A 164 -13.49 -21.22 4.49
C ASN A 164 -13.75 -20.58 5.88
N ALA A 165 -14.84 -19.84 6.03
CA ALA A 165 -15.24 -19.23 7.28
C ALA A 165 -15.58 -20.29 8.34
N GLY A 166 -15.16 -20.08 9.59
CA GLY A 166 -15.30 -21.08 10.65
C GLY A 166 -14.18 -21.09 11.69
N GLY A 167 -13.38 -20.02 11.78
CA GLY A 167 -12.25 -19.95 12.72
C GLY A 167 -11.15 -20.98 12.47
N HIS A 168 -11.09 -21.56 11.27
CA HIS A 168 -10.09 -22.55 10.89
C HIS A 168 -8.68 -21.98 10.92
N THR A 169 -7.70 -22.81 11.22
CA THR A 169 -6.30 -22.36 11.34
C THR A 169 -5.34 -23.23 10.54
N LEU A 170 -4.39 -22.56 9.87
CA LEU A 170 -3.18 -23.18 9.34
C LEU A 170 -1.98 -22.75 10.18
N LYS A 171 -1.10 -23.69 10.51
CA LYS A 171 0.14 -23.40 11.23
C LYS A 171 1.31 -24.02 10.51
N PHE A 172 2.35 -23.23 10.28
CA PHE A 172 3.62 -23.65 9.71
C PHE A 172 4.73 -23.33 10.71
N GLU A 173 5.38 -24.36 11.23
CA GLU A 173 6.48 -24.26 12.18
C GLU A 173 7.74 -24.90 11.60
N SER A 174 8.76 -24.09 11.37
CA SER A 174 10.09 -24.54 10.97
C SER A 174 11.17 -24.05 11.93
N ASN A 175 12.23 -24.82 12.11
CA ASN A 175 13.45 -24.32 12.74
C ASN A 175 14.33 -23.55 11.73
N LYS A 176 14.14 -23.80 10.43
CA LYS A 176 14.82 -23.16 9.29
C LYS A 176 13.79 -22.40 8.44
N ASP A 177 13.99 -22.39 7.13
CA ASP A 177 13.15 -21.67 6.18
C ASP A 177 11.84 -22.41 5.86
N ILE A 178 10.80 -21.61 5.64
CA ILE A 178 9.52 -22.03 5.05
C ILE A 178 9.46 -21.49 3.63
N ASP A 179 9.41 -22.38 2.65
CA ASP A 179 9.44 -22.01 1.25
C ASP A 179 8.25 -22.61 0.47
N ILE A 180 7.27 -21.77 0.15
CA ILE A 180 6.05 -22.10 -0.59
C ILE A 180 6.15 -21.44 -1.97
N LYS A 181 6.56 -22.25 -2.96
CA LYS A 181 7.00 -21.83 -4.29
C LYS A 181 6.01 -22.19 -5.38
N GLY A 182 6.26 -21.67 -6.57
CA GLY A 182 5.44 -21.90 -7.75
C GLY A 182 4.32 -20.86 -7.87
N SER A 183 4.12 -20.34 -9.09
CA SER A 183 3.06 -19.38 -9.37
C SER A 183 1.66 -19.97 -9.17
N GLY A 184 1.53 -21.30 -9.11
CA GLY A 184 0.29 -22.00 -8.79
C GLY A 184 0.00 -22.13 -7.30
N SER A 185 0.92 -21.72 -6.42
CA SER A 185 0.68 -21.70 -4.96
C SER A 185 -0.38 -20.67 -4.62
N TYR A 186 -1.33 -21.09 -3.78
CA TYR A 186 -2.53 -20.31 -3.50
C TYR A 186 -3.01 -20.53 -2.08
N MET A 187 -3.34 -19.47 -1.36
CA MET A 187 -3.96 -19.55 -0.04
C MET A 187 -5.17 -18.61 -0.01
N ASN A 188 -6.34 -19.13 0.27
CA ASN A 188 -7.53 -18.33 0.50
C ASN A 188 -8.03 -18.56 1.93
N LEU A 189 -7.96 -17.49 2.73
CA LEU A 189 -8.44 -17.43 4.10
C LEU A 189 -9.69 -16.57 4.11
N TYR A 190 -10.86 -17.16 4.34
CA TYR A 190 -12.12 -16.43 4.30
C TYR A 190 -12.30 -15.55 5.54
N ALA A 191 -12.85 -14.35 5.33
CA ALA A 191 -13.37 -13.53 6.41
C ALA A 191 -14.55 -14.28 7.07
N GLY A 192 -14.65 -14.17 8.40
CA GLY A 192 -15.70 -14.84 9.15
C GLY A 192 -17.09 -14.25 8.87
N SER A 193 -18.13 -14.79 9.50
CA SER A 193 -19.45 -14.14 9.62
C SER A 193 -19.69 -13.66 11.05
N VAL A 194 -20.78 -12.96 11.35
CA VAL A 194 -21.12 -12.60 12.74
C VAL A 194 -21.20 -13.81 13.69
N ALA A 195 -21.47 -15.01 13.14
CA ALA A 195 -21.53 -16.26 13.89
C ALA A 195 -20.19 -17.02 13.94
N PHE A 196 -19.21 -16.69 13.09
CA PHE A 196 -17.99 -17.48 12.89
C PHE A 196 -16.74 -16.60 12.80
N GLY A 197 -15.65 -16.98 13.49
CA GLY A 197 -14.37 -16.29 13.36
C GLY A 197 -13.78 -16.38 11.94
N GLY A 198 -12.97 -15.38 11.56
CA GLY A 198 -12.17 -15.43 10.33
C GLY A 198 -11.09 -16.51 10.37
N ALA A 199 -10.74 -17.03 9.20
CA ALA A 199 -9.66 -18.00 9.06
C ALA A 199 -8.29 -17.37 9.36
N THR A 200 -7.37 -18.17 9.89
CA THR A 200 -6.02 -17.71 10.23
C THR A 200 -4.93 -18.59 9.63
N ALA A 201 -3.81 -17.98 9.27
CA ALA A 201 -2.55 -18.68 9.02
C ALA A 201 -1.43 -18.07 9.87
N THR A 202 -0.64 -18.93 10.51
CA THR A 202 0.50 -18.54 11.34
C THR A 202 1.77 -19.19 10.81
N PHE A 203 2.83 -18.40 10.67
CA PHE A 203 4.14 -18.84 10.23
C PHE A 203 5.20 -18.55 11.30
N LYS A 204 6.02 -19.56 11.60
CA LYS A 204 7.15 -19.48 12.52
C LYS A 204 8.36 -20.17 11.91
N GLY A 205 9.49 -19.47 11.80
CA GLY A 205 10.66 -19.96 11.07
C GLY A 205 11.80 -18.95 11.02
N GLU A 206 12.87 -19.31 10.33
CA GLU A 206 13.99 -18.41 10.05
C GLU A 206 13.59 -17.40 8.97
N ASN A 207 13.35 -17.84 7.73
CA ASN A 207 12.76 -17.02 6.67
C ASN A 207 11.43 -17.61 6.17
N LEU A 208 10.60 -16.75 5.58
CA LEU A 208 9.40 -17.15 4.86
C LEU A 208 9.48 -16.64 3.42
N ASN A 209 9.25 -17.52 2.46
CA ASN A 209 9.00 -17.15 1.07
C ASN A 209 7.68 -17.78 0.61
N PHE A 210 6.68 -16.93 0.33
CA PHE A 210 5.42 -17.33 -0.28
C PHE A 210 5.29 -16.65 -1.65
N ALA A 211 5.70 -17.32 -2.72
CA ALA A 211 5.76 -16.71 -4.05
C ALA A 211 4.39 -16.58 -4.73
N GLY A 212 3.39 -17.33 -4.27
CA GLY A 212 2.07 -17.41 -4.87
C GLY A 212 1.12 -16.25 -4.52
N THR A 213 -0.18 -16.52 -4.62
CA THR A 213 -1.23 -15.57 -4.23
C THR A 213 -1.86 -15.95 -2.90
N ILE A 214 -2.00 -14.97 -2.02
CA ILE A 214 -2.79 -15.05 -0.80
C ILE A 214 -4.02 -14.16 -0.94
N VAL A 215 -5.19 -14.71 -0.65
CA VAL A 215 -6.45 -13.99 -0.54
C VAL A 215 -6.87 -13.98 0.93
N LEU A 216 -7.03 -12.78 1.48
CA LEU A 216 -7.62 -12.54 2.79
C LEU A 216 -9.02 -12.00 2.57
N GLY A 217 -10.03 -12.76 2.99
CA GLY A 217 -11.42 -12.49 2.63
C GLY A 217 -11.83 -13.24 1.37
N ARG A 218 -12.38 -12.53 0.39
CA ARG A 218 -12.87 -13.11 -0.87
C ARG A 218 -12.42 -12.27 -2.06
N GLU A 219 -12.17 -12.94 -3.19
CA GLU A 219 -11.86 -12.26 -4.44
C GLU A 219 -13.12 -11.65 -5.09
N SER A 220 -14.21 -12.41 -5.21
CA SER A 220 -15.48 -11.94 -5.81
C SER A 220 -16.39 -11.23 -4.80
N GLY A 221 -17.22 -10.31 -5.32
CA GLY A 221 -18.21 -9.57 -4.52
C GLY A 221 -19.58 -10.24 -4.39
N ASP A 222 -19.80 -11.38 -5.07
CA ASP A 222 -21.12 -12.01 -5.22
C ASP A 222 -21.69 -12.56 -3.89
N ASP A 223 -20.85 -12.71 -2.87
CA ASP A 223 -21.20 -13.19 -1.52
C ASP A 223 -20.90 -12.15 -0.43
N ALA A 224 -21.10 -10.87 -0.73
CA ALA A 224 -20.80 -9.75 0.18
C ALA A 224 -21.44 -9.86 1.58
N TRP A 225 -22.52 -10.62 1.74
CA TRP A 225 -23.16 -10.88 3.03
C TRP A 225 -22.30 -11.70 4.00
N LEU A 226 -21.36 -12.51 3.49
CA LEU A 226 -20.40 -13.28 4.30
C LEU A 226 -19.22 -12.43 4.77
N ASP A 227 -19.06 -11.21 4.27
CA ASP A 227 -18.07 -10.23 4.75
C ASP A 227 -18.60 -9.39 5.93
N SER A 228 -19.69 -9.81 6.58
CA SER A 228 -20.36 -9.07 7.65
C SER A 228 -19.71 -9.21 9.03
N ALA A 229 -18.57 -9.91 9.16
CA ALA A 229 -17.96 -10.13 10.46
C ALA A 229 -17.10 -8.98 10.98
N LEU A 230 -17.08 -8.88 12.30
CA LEU A 230 -16.17 -8.05 13.11
C LEU A 230 -14.70 -8.53 13.04
N ASN A 231 -14.45 -9.77 12.60
CA ASN A 231 -13.12 -10.39 12.59
C ASN A 231 -12.72 -10.84 11.17
N GLY A 232 -11.89 -10.02 10.53
CA GLY A 232 -11.25 -10.31 9.25
C GLY A 232 -10.38 -11.57 9.25
N ALA A 233 -10.06 -12.08 8.05
CA ALA A 233 -9.07 -13.14 7.86
C ALA A 233 -7.67 -12.64 8.23
N LYS A 234 -6.82 -13.49 8.82
CA LYS A 234 -5.55 -13.03 9.42
C LYS A 234 -4.36 -13.85 8.98
N ILE A 235 -3.26 -13.16 8.72
CA ILE A 235 -1.92 -13.77 8.62
C ILE A 235 -1.01 -13.22 9.71
N TYR A 236 -0.37 -14.14 10.42
CA TYR A 236 0.62 -13.86 11.43
C TYR A 236 1.98 -14.33 10.93
N VAL A 237 2.89 -13.39 10.72
CA VAL A 237 4.31 -13.68 10.44
C VAL A 237 5.25 -13.12 11.50
N GLU A 238 4.72 -12.60 12.61
CA GLU A 238 5.53 -11.99 13.66
C GLU A 238 6.62 -12.90 14.26
N ASP A 239 6.42 -14.23 14.17
CA ASP A 239 7.36 -15.25 14.64
C ASP A 239 8.39 -15.68 13.56
N ILE A 240 8.43 -15.00 12.40
CA ILE A 240 9.52 -15.12 11.42
C ILE A 240 10.68 -14.23 11.84
N LYS A 241 11.84 -14.84 12.12
CA LYS A 241 13.02 -14.14 12.65
C LYS A 241 13.71 -13.24 11.61
N GLY A 242 13.87 -13.77 10.40
CA GLY A 242 14.52 -13.14 9.27
C GLY A 242 13.54 -12.38 8.39
N LYS A 243 13.58 -12.63 7.08
CA LYS A 243 12.72 -11.94 6.11
C LYS A 243 11.45 -12.75 5.81
N ALA A 244 10.30 -12.08 5.83
CA ALA A 244 9.05 -12.61 5.28
C ALA A 244 8.78 -12.01 3.89
N SER A 245 8.74 -12.84 2.85
CA SER A 245 8.55 -12.41 1.46
C SER A 245 7.26 -13.00 0.88
N PHE A 246 6.46 -12.16 0.24
CA PHE A 246 5.20 -12.52 -0.39
C PHE A 246 5.16 -12.04 -1.84
N GLY A 247 4.63 -12.86 -2.74
CA GLY A 247 4.30 -12.48 -4.11
C GLY A 247 3.10 -11.53 -4.12
N THR A 248 1.89 -12.07 -4.24
CA THR A 248 0.66 -11.27 -4.26
C THR A 248 -0.19 -11.51 -3.02
N ILE A 249 -0.65 -10.43 -2.39
CA ILE A 249 -1.70 -10.47 -1.37
C ILE A 249 -2.88 -9.64 -1.85
N LYS A 250 -4.06 -10.25 -1.92
CA LYS A 250 -5.34 -9.57 -2.13
C LYS A 250 -6.11 -9.57 -0.84
N SER A 251 -6.60 -8.41 -0.43
CA SER A 251 -7.24 -8.24 0.87
C SER A 251 -8.60 -7.56 0.75
N ARG A 252 -9.61 -8.26 1.28
CA ARG A 252 -10.96 -7.76 1.54
C ARG A 252 -11.24 -7.98 3.03
N LYS A 253 -11.11 -6.92 3.84
CA LYS A 253 -11.15 -7.00 5.32
C LYS A 253 -10.09 -7.95 5.92
N GLY A 254 -8.93 -8.06 5.27
CA GLY A 254 -7.82 -8.90 5.74
C GLY A 254 -6.90 -8.17 6.70
N HIS A 255 -6.32 -8.89 7.65
CA HIS A 255 -5.34 -8.40 8.60
C HIS A 255 -3.98 -9.07 8.38
N ILE A 256 -2.94 -8.26 8.21
CA ILE A 256 -1.56 -8.73 8.09
C ILE A 256 -0.79 -8.27 9.32
N ILE A 257 -0.32 -9.22 10.13
CA ILE A 257 0.48 -8.97 11.32
C ILE A 257 1.94 -9.29 10.98
N ALA A 258 2.72 -8.24 10.75
CA ALA A 258 4.07 -8.35 10.23
C ALA A 258 5.13 -8.66 11.31
N ASN A 259 6.27 -9.21 10.88
CA ASN A 259 7.52 -9.18 11.65
C ASN A 259 8.26 -7.87 11.39
N SER A 260 9.52 -7.75 11.82
CA SER A 260 10.32 -6.53 11.62
C SER A 260 10.92 -6.39 10.21
N ASN A 261 10.80 -7.39 9.33
CA ASN A 261 11.33 -7.33 7.96
C ASN A 261 10.44 -8.12 6.99
N MET A 262 9.57 -7.39 6.27
CA MET A 262 8.59 -7.98 5.36
C MET A 262 8.62 -7.29 3.99
N SER A 263 8.53 -8.08 2.93
CA SER A 263 8.34 -7.59 1.55
C SER A 263 7.14 -8.24 0.88
N ILE A 264 6.33 -7.44 0.20
CA ILE A 264 5.21 -7.86 -0.63
C ILE A 264 5.43 -7.29 -2.03
N ASP A 265 5.40 -8.12 -3.07
CA ASP A 265 5.54 -7.61 -4.45
C ASP A 265 4.28 -6.86 -4.88
N THR A 266 3.10 -7.39 -4.58
CA THR A 266 1.82 -6.74 -4.90
C THR A 266 0.83 -6.88 -3.74
N LEU A 267 0.37 -5.75 -3.21
CA LEU A 267 -0.74 -5.67 -2.26
C LEU A 267 -1.94 -4.99 -2.91
N GLU A 268 -3.03 -5.74 -3.10
CA GLU A 268 -4.30 -5.26 -3.62
C GLU A 268 -5.34 -5.21 -2.51
N ILE A 269 -5.94 -4.05 -2.31
CA ILE A 269 -7.05 -3.86 -1.40
C ILE A 269 -8.33 -3.81 -2.22
N LEU A 270 -9.13 -4.86 -2.07
CA LEU A 270 -10.39 -5.04 -2.77
C LEU A 270 -11.52 -4.31 -2.03
N GLN A 271 -12.56 -3.97 -2.77
CA GLN A 271 -13.80 -3.44 -2.23
C GLN A 271 -14.38 -4.38 -1.17
N SER A 272 -14.93 -3.86 -0.09
CA SER A 272 -15.66 -4.65 0.91
C SER A 272 -16.99 -3.99 1.25
N ALA A 273 -18.05 -4.78 1.42
CA ALA A 273 -19.36 -4.21 1.71
C ALA A 273 -19.37 -3.49 3.06
N GLN A 274 -19.95 -2.29 3.07
CA GLN A 274 -20.25 -1.57 4.30
C GLN A 274 -21.38 -2.33 5.01
N GLY A 275 -21.19 -2.67 6.29
CA GLY A 275 -22.23 -3.35 7.07
C GLY A 275 -23.54 -2.53 7.08
N ALA A 276 -24.68 -3.22 7.19
CA ALA A 276 -25.97 -2.55 7.32
C ALA A 276 -25.95 -1.58 8.52
N THR A 277 -26.53 -0.40 8.33
CA THR A 277 -26.61 0.70 9.31
C THR A 277 -26.94 0.19 10.72
N GLY A 278 -26.08 0.51 11.70
CA GLY A 278 -26.30 0.21 13.12
C GLY A 278 -25.32 -0.78 13.76
N HIS A 279 -24.50 -1.48 12.96
CA HIS A 279 -23.41 -2.29 13.47
C HIS A 279 -22.06 -1.79 12.91
N ASP A 280 -21.20 -1.35 13.82
CA ASP A 280 -19.85 -0.84 13.57
C ASP A 280 -18.95 -2.00 13.08
N ILE A 281 -19.09 -2.38 11.81
CA ILE A 281 -18.32 -3.45 11.16
C ILE A 281 -17.36 -2.77 10.17
N SER A 282 -16.23 -2.34 10.71
CA SER A 282 -15.11 -1.74 10.00
C SER A 282 -14.81 -2.44 8.65
N PRO A 283 -15.01 -1.78 7.48
CA PRO A 283 -14.83 -2.40 6.17
C PRO A 283 -13.37 -2.49 5.71
N GLU A 284 -12.41 -2.06 6.52
CA GLU A 284 -11.03 -1.90 6.07
C GLU A 284 -10.19 -3.17 6.14
N SER A 285 -9.17 -3.21 5.29
CA SER A 285 -8.00 -4.06 5.48
C SER A 285 -7.00 -3.37 6.41
N ARG A 286 -6.25 -4.17 7.19
CA ARG A 286 -5.31 -3.66 8.20
C ARG A 286 -3.93 -4.29 8.06
N LEU A 287 -2.90 -3.45 8.14
CA LEU A 287 -1.51 -3.86 8.19
C LEU A 287 -0.90 -3.39 9.51
N PHE A 288 -0.40 -4.33 10.32
CA PHE A 288 0.22 -4.06 11.61
C PHE A 288 1.73 -4.22 11.50
N LEU A 289 2.45 -3.13 11.73
CA LEU A 289 3.91 -3.04 11.67
C LEU A 289 4.50 -3.09 13.09
N LYS A 290 5.62 -3.78 13.26
CA LYS A 290 6.47 -3.72 14.47
C LYS A 290 7.35 -2.46 14.47
N ASP A 291 7.70 -2.03 15.67
CA ASP A 291 8.66 -0.95 15.92
C ASP A 291 10.01 -1.22 15.23
N ASN A 292 10.63 -0.17 14.71
CA ASN A 292 11.91 -0.20 13.99
C ASN A 292 11.98 -1.20 12.82
N GLY A 293 10.82 -1.68 12.33
CA GLY A 293 10.76 -2.60 11.20
C GLY A 293 11.01 -1.92 9.86
N THR A 294 11.43 -2.72 8.88
CA THR A 294 11.63 -2.32 7.48
C THR A 294 10.68 -3.08 6.58
N TYR A 295 9.86 -2.34 5.85
CA TYR A 295 8.76 -2.89 5.05
C TYR A 295 8.87 -2.45 3.61
N THR A 296 8.69 -3.38 2.68
CA THR A 296 8.61 -3.06 1.25
C THR A 296 7.30 -3.56 0.68
N ILE A 297 6.52 -2.68 0.05
CA ILE A 297 5.35 -3.05 -0.75
C ILE A 297 5.57 -2.49 -2.13
N LYS A 298 6.07 -3.31 -3.06
CA LYS A 298 6.53 -2.82 -4.37
C LYS A 298 5.38 -2.12 -5.11
N ASN A 299 4.22 -2.77 -5.22
CA ASN A 299 3.00 -2.15 -5.74
C ASN A 299 1.87 -2.24 -4.72
N LEU A 300 1.37 -1.08 -4.29
CA LEU A 300 0.17 -0.95 -3.45
C LEU A 300 -0.97 -0.37 -4.28
N THR A 301 -2.06 -1.14 -4.43
CA THR A 301 -3.26 -0.68 -5.12
C THR A 301 -4.48 -0.83 -4.23
N LEU A 302 -5.21 0.26 -4.02
CA LEU A 302 -6.56 0.23 -3.48
C LEU A 302 -7.53 0.37 -4.65
N HIS A 303 -8.45 -0.58 -4.83
CA HIS A 303 -9.39 -0.56 -5.95
C HIS A 303 -10.41 0.57 -5.83
N ASP A 304 -11.13 0.87 -6.91
CA ASP A 304 -12.16 1.91 -6.92
C ASP A 304 -13.28 1.58 -5.92
N ASP A 305 -13.71 2.54 -5.12
CA ASP A 305 -14.90 2.48 -4.27
C ASP A 305 -16.17 2.42 -5.11
N GLN A 306 -17.25 1.87 -4.54
CA GLN A 306 -18.59 1.90 -5.13
C GLN A 306 -19.60 2.30 -4.04
N ALA A 307 -20.79 2.75 -4.42
CA ALA A 307 -21.78 3.34 -3.51
C ALA A 307 -22.09 2.52 -2.23
N SER A 308 -21.88 1.21 -2.24
CA SER A 308 -22.13 0.28 -1.12
C SER A 308 -20.89 -0.48 -0.63
N SER A 309 -19.68 -0.16 -1.12
CA SER A 309 -18.48 -0.93 -0.79
C SER A 309 -17.21 -0.08 -0.76
N ARG A 310 -16.34 -0.35 0.21
CA ARG A 310 -15.14 0.44 0.49
C ARG A 310 -13.82 -0.29 0.23
N ALA A 311 -12.86 0.38 -0.39
CA ALA A 311 -11.48 -0.11 -0.55
C ALA A 311 -10.52 0.68 0.35
N TRP A 312 -10.50 0.36 1.64
CA TRP A 312 -9.77 1.11 2.66
C TRP A 312 -8.61 0.30 3.25
N LEU A 313 -7.46 0.95 3.45
CA LEU A 313 -6.29 0.37 4.12
C LEU A 313 -5.89 1.21 5.33
N TYR A 314 -5.80 0.57 6.49
CA TYR A 314 -5.22 1.14 7.69
C TYR A 314 -3.86 0.50 7.96
N VAL A 315 -2.82 1.31 7.96
CA VAL A 315 -1.47 0.92 8.35
C VAL A 315 -1.23 1.39 9.78
N HIS A 316 -1.26 0.44 10.70
CA HIS A 316 -0.87 0.63 12.09
C HIS A 316 0.65 0.45 12.17
N GLY A 317 1.35 1.57 12.16
CA GLY A 317 2.80 1.67 12.26
C GLY A 317 3.33 1.36 13.65
N GLY A 318 4.54 0.84 13.69
CA GLY A 318 5.37 0.79 14.89
C GLY A 318 6.33 1.98 14.91
N THR A 319 6.64 2.49 16.10
CA THR A 319 7.58 3.60 16.31
C THR A 319 8.91 3.31 15.59
N GLY A 320 9.39 4.26 14.80
CA GLY A 320 10.65 4.10 14.05
C GLY A 320 10.57 3.23 12.79
N SER A 321 9.40 2.70 12.43
CA SER A 321 9.23 1.87 11.22
C SER A 321 9.41 2.63 9.91
N SER A 322 9.87 1.94 8.87
CA SER A 322 10.01 2.46 7.52
C SER A 322 9.27 1.63 6.48
N LEU A 323 8.51 2.29 5.62
CA LEU A 323 7.79 1.67 4.50
C LEU A 323 8.35 2.22 3.18
N THR A 324 8.73 1.33 2.28
CA THR A 324 9.14 1.66 0.92
C THR A 324 8.15 1.07 -0.08
N SER A 325 7.78 1.84 -1.09
CA SER A 325 6.97 1.39 -2.22
C SER A 325 7.57 1.87 -3.53
N GLU A 326 7.31 1.19 -4.64
CA GLU A 326 7.55 1.79 -5.95
C GLU A 326 6.35 2.61 -6.37
N ASN A 327 5.15 2.02 -6.27
CA ASN A 327 3.91 2.66 -6.69
C ASN A 327 2.82 2.49 -5.63
N ILE A 328 2.18 3.61 -5.29
CA ILE A 328 0.96 3.64 -4.49
C ILE A 328 -0.14 4.23 -5.36
N THR A 329 -1.19 3.45 -5.63
CA THR A 329 -2.35 3.87 -6.42
C THR A 329 -3.62 3.72 -5.60
N LEU A 330 -4.31 4.83 -5.36
CA LEU A 330 -5.61 4.86 -4.72
C LEU A 330 -6.69 5.04 -5.79
N GLY A 331 -7.59 4.06 -5.91
CA GLY A 331 -8.75 4.08 -6.80
C GLY A 331 -9.74 5.19 -6.45
N VAL A 332 -10.79 5.34 -7.26
CA VAL A 332 -11.83 6.36 -7.07
C VAL A 332 -12.42 6.24 -5.65
N ASN A 333 -12.47 7.32 -4.87
CA ASN A 333 -12.96 7.34 -3.48
C ASN A 333 -12.27 6.36 -2.49
N ALA A 334 -11.16 5.73 -2.87
CA ALA A 334 -10.41 4.84 -1.99
C ALA A 334 -9.65 5.64 -0.92
N ALA A 335 -9.38 5.02 0.23
CA ALA A 335 -8.74 5.70 1.36
C ALA A 335 -7.57 4.92 1.96
N PHE A 336 -6.43 5.60 2.11
CA PHE A 336 -5.27 5.12 2.83
C PHE A 336 -5.13 5.88 4.16
N HIS A 337 -5.02 5.15 5.25
CA HIS A 337 -4.81 5.68 6.59
C HIS A 337 -3.51 5.18 7.18
N SER A 338 -2.71 6.08 7.72
CA SER A 338 -1.48 5.75 8.45
C SER A 338 -1.60 6.11 9.93
N GLY A 339 -0.90 5.36 10.78
CA GLY A 339 -0.67 5.74 12.17
C GLY A 339 0.75 5.35 12.61
N GLY A 340 1.61 6.29 12.99
CA GLY A 340 2.86 5.99 13.69
C GLY A 340 3.99 5.38 12.83
N ILE A 341 4.13 5.79 11.56
CA ILE A 341 5.24 5.37 10.68
C ILE A 341 6.30 6.47 10.66
N ALA A 342 7.58 6.15 10.81
CA ALA A 342 8.62 7.17 10.79
C ALA A 342 8.93 7.64 9.37
N LYS A 343 9.05 6.71 8.41
CA LYS A 343 9.43 7.04 7.03
C LYS A 343 8.58 6.30 6.00
N LEU A 344 8.05 7.05 5.03
CA LEU A 344 7.51 6.50 3.79
C LEU A 344 8.38 6.97 2.62
N THR A 345 8.82 6.05 1.77
CA THR A 345 9.46 6.38 0.49
C THR A 345 8.68 5.74 -0.65
N SER A 346 8.33 6.51 -1.68
CA SER A 346 7.66 6.00 -2.88
C SER A 346 8.19 6.64 -4.16
N LYS A 347 8.24 5.94 -5.29
CA LYS A 347 8.54 6.59 -6.57
C LYS A 347 7.30 7.33 -7.08
N SER A 348 6.12 6.74 -6.92
CA SER A 348 4.87 7.37 -7.33
C SER A 348 3.77 7.24 -6.28
N LEU A 349 2.97 8.29 -6.17
CA LEU A 349 1.71 8.32 -5.42
C LEU A 349 0.63 8.88 -6.32
N THR A 350 -0.35 8.04 -6.69
CA THR A 350 -1.45 8.41 -7.57
C THR A 350 -2.77 8.27 -6.83
N LEU A 351 -3.54 9.35 -6.77
CA LEU A 351 -4.89 9.40 -6.20
C LEU A 351 -5.87 9.67 -7.34
N LYS A 352 -6.79 8.74 -7.61
CA LYS A 352 -7.90 8.97 -8.53
C LYS A 352 -8.96 9.89 -7.91
N SER A 353 -10.03 10.16 -8.65
CA SER A 353 -11.11 11.06 -8.23
C SER A 353 -11.64 10.72 -6.83
N GLY A 354 -11.70 11.71 -5.95
CA GLY A 354 -12.22 11.57 -4.58
C GLY A 354 -11.39 10.68 -3.64
N ALA A 355 -10.25 10.16 -4.09
CA ALA A 355 -9.38 9.34 -3.26
C ALA A 355 -8.71 10.18 -2.15
N ALA A 356 -8.44 9.55 -1.01
CA ALA A 356 -7.87 10.22 0.15
C ALA A 356 -6.62 9.49 0.67
N PHE A 357 -5.52 10.23 0.79
CA PHE A 357 -4.28 9.75 1.43
C PHE A 357 -4.10 10.47 2.78
N HIS A 358 -4.39 9.78 3.87
CA HIS A 358 -4.24 10.28 5.23
C HIS A 358 -2.87 9.87 5.81
N GLY A 359 -1.82 10.53 5.30
CA GLY A 359 -0.43 10.34 5.69
C GLY A 359 0.05 11.23 6.83
N GLY A 360 -0.83 12.01 7.46
CA GLY A 360 -0.45 12.98 8.50
C GLY A 360 0.24 12.39 9.74
N ALA A 361 0.13 11.07 9.96
CA ALA A 361 0.83 10.36 11.04
C ALA A 361 2.17 9.73 10.60
N ILE A 362 2.62 10.01 9.38
CA ILE A 362 3.93 9.62 8.88
C ILE A 362 4.92 10.75 9.13
N THR A 363 5.97 10.54 9.93
CA THR A 363 6.90 11.61 10.31
C THR A 363 7.59 12.23 9.10
N HIS A 364 8.01 11.42 8.13
CA HIS A 364 8.64 11.92 6.91
C HIS A 364 8.25 11.09 5.69
N THR A 365 7.77 11.76 4.65
CA THR A 365 7.42 11.14 3.37
C THR A 365 8.31 11.68 2.27
N ARG A 366 8.92 10.78 1.49
CA ARG A 366 9.70 11.11 0.30
C ARG A 366 9.04 10.51 -0.93
N VAL A 367 8.73 11.35 -1.93
CA VAL A 367 8.09 10.90 -3.18
C VAL A 367 8.79 11.51 -4.40
N ASP A 368 8.91 10.76 -5.50
CA ASP A 368 9.38 11.35 -6.75
C ASP A 368 8.24 12.08 -7.47
N ASN A 369 7.08 11.44 -7.64
CA ASN A 369 5.93 12.04 -8.33
C ASN A 369 4.61 11.83 -7.57
N ILE A 370 3.80 12.89 -7.51
CA ILE A 370 2.46 12.88 -6.94
C ILE A 370 1.45 13.26 -8.03
N ALA A 371 0.39 12.48 -8.20
CA ALA A 371 -0.73 12.77 -9.08
C ALA A 371 -2.03 12.77 -8.29
N LEU A 372 -2.75 13.90 -8.31
CA LEU A 372 -4.01 14.12 -7.60
C LEU A 372 -5.14 14.36 -8.60
N GLY A 373 -6.08 13.42 -8.69
CA GLY A 373 -7.30 13.54 -9.49
C GLY A 373 -8.33 14.49 -8.88
N SER A 374 -9.46 14.70 -9.57
CA SER A 374 -10.54 15.59 -9.12
C SER A 374 -11.04 15.25 -7.72
N ASN A 375 -11.25 16.26 -6.87
CA ASN A 375 -11.72 16.12 -5.49
C ASN A 375 -10.86 15.21 -4.58
N SER A 376 -9.64 14.84 -5.01
CA SER A 376 -8.74 14.02 -4.19
C SER A 376 -7.99 14.87 -3.17
N VAL A 377 -7.61 14.25 -2.06
CA VAL A 377 -6.98 14.94 -0.94
C VAL A 377 -5.79 14.12 -0.44
N ALA A 378 -4.62 14.74 -0.34
CA ALA A 378 -3.42 14.12 0.21
C ALA A 378 -2.88 14.91 1.40
N HIS A 379 -2.77 14.25 2.55
CA HIS A 379 -2.27 14.81 3.80
C HIS A 379 -0.90 14.21 4.13
N PHE A 380 0.06 15.07 4.49
CA PHE A 380 1.37 14.64 4.99
C PHE A 380 1.79 15.48 6.19
N HIS A 381 2.73 15.00 7.00
CA HIS A 381 3.36 15.85 8.02
C HIS A 381 4.58 16.60 7.44
N HIS A 382 5.63 15.86 7.07
CA HIS A 382 6.76 16.36 6.29
C HIS A 382 6.83 15.65 4.95
N LEU A 383 6.83 16.41 3.86
CA LEU A 383 6.92 15.88 2.51
C LEU A 383 8.16 16.43 1.81
N THR A 384 8.98 15.54 1.26
CA THR A 384 10.10 15.88 0.40
C THR A 384 9.89 15.30 -0.99
N LEU A 385 9.92 16.15 -2.01
CA LEU A 385 10.03 15.72 -3.41
C LEU A 385 11.49 15.56 -3.80
N THR A 386 11.80 14.49 -4.52
CA THR A 386 13.14 14.34 -5.10
C THR A 386 13.43 15.40 -6.15
N PRO A 387 14.69 15.83 -6.34
CA PRO A 387 15.05 16.73 -7.44
C PRO A 387 14.56 16.17 -8.80
N GLY A 388 13.84 17.00 -9.56
CA GLY A 388 13.22 16.60 -10.84
C GLY A 388 11.86 15.89 -10.71
N GLY A 389 11.39 15.70 -9.47
CA GLY A 389 10.05 15.24 -9.14
C GLY A 389 8.96 16.24 -9.51
N GLN A 390 7.71 15.78 -9.56
CA GLN A 390 6.57 16.59 -10.02
C GLN A 390 5.31 16.31 -9.21
N ILE A 391 4.54 17.36 -8.92
CA ILE A 391 3.15 17.29 -8.48
C ILE A 391 2.24 17.62 -9.67
N THR A 392 1.31 16.74 -10.00
CA THR A 392 0.23 17.01 -10.96
C THR A 392 -1.10 17.01 -10.22
N MET A 393 -1.87 18.09 -10.35
CA MET A 393 -3.15 18.28 -9.68
C MET A 393 -4.24 18.57 -10.71
N ASP A 394 -5.39 17.91 -10.58
CA ASP A 394 -6.62 18.31 -11.25
C ASP A 394 -7.19 19.56 -10.58
N ALA A 395 -7.55 20.58 -11.37
CA ALA A 395 -8.08 21.85 -10.89
C ALA A 395 -9.42 21.74 -10.14
N THR A 396 -10.15 20.64 -10.35
CA THR A 396 -11.49 20.34 -9.82
C THR A 396 -11.41 19.92 -8.34
N ASN A 397 -10.95 20.84 -7.49
CA ASN A 397 -10.85 20.69 -6.02
C ASN A 397 -9.88 19.61 -5.51
N ALA A 398 -8.84 19.26 -6.26
CA ALA A 398 -7.74 18.49 -5.67
C ALA A 398 -6.98 19.34 -4.64
N GLN A 399 -6.52 18.73 -3.56
CA GLN A 399 -5.80 19.43 -2.49
C GLN A 399 -4.61 18.62 -1.96
N LEU A 400 -3.50 19.33 -1.71
CA LEU A 400 -2.39 18.83 -0.90
C LEU A 400 -2.32 19.64 0.40
N VAL A 401 -2.36 18.93 1.52
CA VAL A 401 -2.38 19.50 2.87
C VAL A 401 -1.18 18.99 3.66
N LEU A 402 -0.45 19.89 4.32
CA LEU A 402 0.52 19.49 5.33
C LEU A 402 -0.02 19.74 6.74
N ASP A 403 -0.24 18.65 7.48
CA ASP A 403 -0.78 18.66 8.83
C ASP A 403 0.29 19.11 9.84
N ASN A 404 -0.07 20.09 10.67
CA ASN A 404 0.72 20.49 11.83
C ASN A 404 0.54 19.47 12.95
N GLN A 405 1.63 18.90 13.47
CA GLN A 405 1.58 17.98 14.61
C GLN A 405 1.95 18.71 15.90
N LEU A 406 1.34 18.32 17.01
CA LEU A 406 1.81 18.68 18.35
C LEU A 406 2.86 17.66 18.80
N VAL A 407 4.14 18.01 18.72
CA VAL A 407 5.24 17.20 19.25
C VAL A 407 5.70 17.81 20.56
N ASN A 408 5.59 17.06 21.67
CA ASN A 408 6.00 17.49 23.02
C ASN A 408 5.41 18.86 23.45
N GLY A 409 4.15 19.13 23.09
CA GLY A 409 3.47 20.39 23.41
C GLY A 409 3.86 21.58 22.54
N LYS A 410 4.66 21.37 21.49
CA LYS A 410 4.96 22.38 20.47
C LYS A 410 4.28 21.99 19.17
N ASN A 411 3.63 22.95 18.51
CA ASN A 411 3.22 22.77 17.11
C ASN A 411 4.49 22.72 16.25
N GLU A 412 4.79 21.56 15.71
CA GLU A 412 5.72 21.42 14.59
C GLU A 412 4.92 21.67 13.31
N ALA A 413 5.27 22.77 12.64
CA ALA A 413 4.60 23.20 11.43
C ALA A 413 4.98 22.26 10.28
N GLY A 414 4.01 21.74 9.53
CA GLY A 414 4.28 20.82 8.42
C GLY A 414 5.21 21.46 7.37
N VAL A 415 6.16 20.69 6.84
CA VAL A 415 7.22 21.19 5.96
C VAL A 415 7.13 20.51 4.59
N LEU A 416 7.06 21.32 3.54
CA LEU A 416 7.20 20.89 2.16
C LEU A 416 8.59 21.24 1.65
N GLU A 417 9.39 20.23 1.32
CA GLU A 417 10.69 20.41 0.67
C GLU A 417 10.60 20.04 -0.81
N LEU A 418 10.81 21.04 -1.67
CA LEU A 418 10.73 20.88 -3.12
C LEU A 418 12.13 20.87 -3.72
N GLY A 419 12.52 19.75 -4.31
CA GLY A 419 13.79 19.64 -5.03
C GLY A 419 13.75 20.31 -6.41
N VAL A 420 14.59 21.32 -6.62
CA VAL A 420 14.72 22.05 -7.89
C VAL A 420 16.10 21.78 -8.49
N SER A 421 16.16 21.30 -9.73
CA SER A 421 17.41 21.03 -10.45
C SER A 421 17.66 22.11 -11.51
N MET A 422 18.76 22.86 -11.39
CA MET A 422 19.11 23.88 -12.40
C MET A 422 19.53 23.26 -13.74
N LYS A 423 20.03 22.03 -13.73
CA LYS A 423 20.37 21.27 -14.96
C LYS A 423 19.13 20.98 -15.80
N ASP A 424 17.98 20.74 -15.17
CA ASP A 424 16.73 20.53 -15.90
C ASP A 424 16.18 21.84 -16.48
N TYR A 425 16.53 22.99 -15.88
CA TYR A 425 16.15 24.32 -16.39
C TYR A 425 16.96 24.74 -17.63
N THR A 426 18.18 24.23 -17.83
CA THR A 426 18.99 24.58 -19.02
C THR A 426 18.53 23.90 -20.31
N ASN A 427 17.70 22.85 -20.23
CA ASN A 427 17.17 22.12 -21.37
C ASN A 427 15.77 22.62 -21.81
N ASN A 428 15.40 23.85 -21.43
CA ASN A 428 14.07 24.41 -21.63
C ASN A 428 13.84 24.95 -23.05
N VAL A 429 12.75 24.51 -23.70
CA VAL A 429 12.21 25.17 -24.90
C VAL A 429 11.46 26.43 -24.43
N ASN A 430 11.82 27.61 -24.95
CA ASN A 430 11.21 28.91 -24.62
C ASN A 430 11.26 29.32 -23.13
N GLY A 431 12.26 28.83 -22.37
CA GLY A 431 12.44 29.21 -20.97
C GLY A 431 11.53 28.50 -19.96
N TYR A 432 10.76 27.50 -20.40
CA TYR A 432 9.94 26.65 -19.53
C TYR A 432 10.49 25.21 -19.45
N GLY A 433 10.65 24.70 -18.23
CA GLY A 433 11.11 23.33 -17.97
C GLY A 433 10.00 22.40 -17.52
N LYS A 434 10.37 21.15 -17.20
CA LYS A 434 9.43 20.20 -16.58
C LYS A 434 8.78 20.88 -15.36
N PRO A 435 7.45 21.02 -15.30
CA PRO A 435 6.80 21.68 -14.19
C PRO A 435 7.08 20.96 -12.87
N LEU A 436 7.40 21.72 -11.82
CA LEU A 436 7.42 21.23 -10.44
C LEU A 436 6.00 20.99 -9.94
N LEU A 437 5.07 21.89 -10.31
CA LEU A 437 3.64 21.78 -10.08
C LEU A 437 2.89 22.00 -11.40
N ALA A 438 2.08 21.03 -11.80
CA ALA A 438 1.19 21.13 -12.95
C ALA A 438 -0.27 21.11 -12.48
N ILE A 439 -1.04 22.12 -12.87
CA ILE A 439 -2.48 22.23 -12.63
C ILE A 439 -3.15 21.93 -13.96
N THR A 440 -3.93 20.87 -14.00
CA THR A 440 -4.55 20.33 -15.22
C THR A 440 -6.06 20.45 -15.15
N ASN A 441 -6.73 20.34 -16.29
CA ASN A 441 -8.18 20.44 -16.39
C ASN A 441 -8.73 21.74 -15.77
N ALA A 442 -8.00 22.85 -15.90
CA ALA A 442 -8.43 24.15 -15.37
C ALA A 442 -9.72 24.67 -16.04
N GLY A 443 -10.09 24.09 -17.17
CA GLY A 443 -11.21 24.52 -18.00
C GLY A 443 -10.92 25.83 -18.72
N ASN A 444 -11.76 26.16 -19.69
CA ASN A 444 -11.64 27.41 -20.43
C ASN A 444 -11.68 28.59 -19.46
N GLN A 445 -10.75 29.53 -19.60
CA GLN A 445 -10.65 30.71 -18.73
C GLN A 445 -10.64 30.40 -17.21
N PHE A 446 -10.10 29.25 -16.81
CA PHE A 446 -9.95 28.84 -15.39
C PHE A 446 -11.27 28.53 -14.66
N GLN A 447 -12.37 28.28 -15.39
CA GLN A 447 -13.68 28.04 -14.80
C GLN A 447 -13.71 26.90 -13.76
N ASN A 448 -12.88 25.86 -13.90
CA ASN A 448 -12.85 24.73 -12.95
C ASN A 448 -12.03 25.06 -11.68
N LEU A 449 -11.26 26.14 -11.69
CA LEU A 449 -10.52 26.56 -10.50
C LEU A 449 -11.42 27.26 -9.48
N ASN A 450 -12.64 27.70 -9.80
CA ASN A 450 -13.58 28.29 -8.84
C ASN A 450 -12.96 29.35 -7.91
N ILE A 451 -12.08 30.22 -8.43
CA ILE A 451 -11.39 31.24 -7.63
C ILE A 451 -12.31 32.47 -7.51
N GLN A 452 -12.50 32.98 -6.29
CA GLN A 452 -13.23 34.23 -6.07
C GLN A 452 -12.27 35.43 -6.23
N ALA A 453 -12.72 36.53 -6.84
CA ALA A 453 -11.88 37.73 -6.92
C ALA A 453 -11.51 38.26 -5.53
N GLY A 454 -10.26 38.72 -5.41
CA GLY A 454 -9.68 39.18 -4.17
C GLY A 454 -9.16 38.05 -3.27
N GLU A 455 -9.52 36.80 -3.53
CA GLU A 455 -9.08 35.65 -2.73
C GLU A 455 -7.94 34.89 -3.41
N VAL A 456 -7.11 34.24 -2.57
CA VAL A 456 -6.09 33.30 -3.03
C VAL A 456 -6.64 31.88 -2.87
N LYS A 457 -6.82 31.17 -3.99
CA LYS A 457 -7.03 29.73 -3.95
C LYS A 457 -5.71 29.05 -3.61
N ARG A 458 -5.59 28.58 -2.37
CA ARG A 458 -4.45 27.79 -1.92
C ARG A 458 -4.57 26.37 -2.49
N LEU A 459 -3.57 25.96 -3.25
CA LEU A 459 -3.50 24.62 -3.85
C LEU A 459 -2.64 23.69 -2.99
N ILE A 460 -1.61 24.28 -2.38
CA ILE A 460 -0.73 23.65 -1.39
C ILE A 460 -0.73 24.55 -0.17
N ASP A 461 -1.06 23.99 0.99
CA ASP A 461 -0.99 24.66 2.28
C ASP A 461 -0.01 23.90 3.19
N ALA A 462 0.93 24.63 3.80
CA ALA A 462 1.99 24.09 4.64
C ALA A 462 2.33 25.04 5.80
N GLY A 463 3.03 24.54 6.80
CA GLY A 463 3.66 25.39 7.82
C GLY A 463 4.89 26.14 7.27
N GLU A 464 5.67 25.45 6.45
CA GLU A 464 6.88 25.97 5.82
C GLU A 464 7.08 25.29 4.44
N ILE A 465 7.49 26.07 3.44
CA ILE A 465 7.87 25.60 2.11
C ILE A 465 9.32 26.01 1.86
N LYS A 466 10.13 25.00 1.55
CA LYS A 466 11.55 25.12 1.24
C LYS A 466 11.82 24.67 -0.18
N TYR A 467 12.64 25.44 -0.89
CA TYR A 467 13.09 25.07 -2.23
C TYR A 467 14.58 24.75 -2.17
N ASN A 468 14.93 23.52 -2.52
CA ASN A 468 16.32 23.06 -2.57
C ASN A 468 16.83 23.10 -4.01
N PHE A 469 17.58 24.14 -4.35
CA PHE A 469 18.23 24.29 -5.65
C PHE A 469 19.50 23.47 -5.70
N VAL A 470 19.58 22.56 -6.66
CA VAL A 470 20.78 21.80 -6.98
C VAL A 470 21.36 22.36 -8.27
N ASP A 471 22.58 22.90 -8.18
CA ASP A 471 23.30 23.41 -9.33
C ASP A 471 23.91 22.29 -10.21
N SER A 472 24.49 22.67 -11.35
CA SER A 472 25.14 21.73 -12.27
C SER A 472 26.36 21.01 -11.66
N ALA A 473 26.92 21.51 -10.56
CA ALA A 473 28.02 20.91 -9.81
C ALA A 473 27.53 20.08 -8.60
N GLY A 474 26.21 19.96 -8.40
CA GLY A 474 25.60 19.24 -7.29
C GLY A 474 25.56 20.04 -5.98
N LYS A 475 25.93 21.32 -5.98
CA LYS A 475 25.85 22.19 -4.80
C LYS A 475 24.39 22.52 -4.53
N GLN A 476 24.01 22.40 -3.26
CA GLN A 476 22.67 22.65 -2.79
C GLN A 476 22.54 24.06 -2.19
N GLN A 477 21.44 24.73 -2.48
CA GLN A 477 21.04 26.00 -1.87
C GLN A 477 19.57 25.92 -1.47
N LEU A 478 19.31 26.07 -0.17
CA LEU A 478 17.96 26.10 0.38
C LEU A 478 17.47 27.56 0.44
N ILE A 479 16.27 27.83 -0.06
CA ILE A 479 15.65 29.16 -0.01
C ILE A 479 14.17 29.11 0.36
N HIS A 480 13.63 30.28 0.71
CA HIS A 480 12.21 30.56 0.84
C HIS A 480 11.76 31.63 -0.16
N CYS A 481 10.47 31.57 -0.53
CA CYS A 481 9.83 32.66 -1.27
C CYS A 481 9.12 33.63 -0.34
N ASP A 482 9.92 34.33 0.48
CA ASP A 482 9.51 35.36 1.43
C ASP A 482 9.93 36.79 0.99
N GLY A 483 10.47 36.91 -0.22
CA GLY A 483 11.00 38.15 -0.79
C GLY A 483 12.52 38.31 -0.71
N SER A 484 13.23 37.42 -0.01
CA SER A 484 14.70 37.44 0.11
C SER A 484 15.43 36.91 -1.13
N ALA A 485 14.83 35.97 -1.85
CA ALA A 485 15.42 35.28 -3.02
C ALA A 485 14.62 35.52 -4.31
N LYS A 486 14.37 36.80 -4.65
CA LYS A 486 13.44 37.22 -5.72
C LYS A 486 13.71 36.55 -7.07
N GLU A 487 14.97 36.47 -7.48
CA GLU A 487 15.33 35.89 -8.79
C GLU A 487 15.05 34.38 -8.86
N GLN A 488 15.38 33.66 -7.79
CA GLN A 488 15.13 32.22 -7.69
C GLN A 488 13.63 31.91 -7.58
N CYS A 489 12.88 32.72 -6.85
CA CYS A 489 11.42 32.58 -6.77
C CYS A 489 10.73 32.83 -8.10
N ALA A 490 11.20 33.82 -8.89
CA ALA A 490 10.72 34.02 -10.26
C ALA A 490 11.01 32.80 -11.17
N GLN A 491 12.07 32.04 -10.92
CA GLN A 491 12.33 30.78 -11.62
C GLN A 491 11.35 29.68 -11.20
N ILE A 492 11.03 29.57 -9.90
CA ILE A 492 10.03 28.62 -9.39
C ILE A 492 8.65 28.90 -9.97
N GLU A 493 8.25 30.18 -10.06
CA GLU A 493 6.96 30.56 -10.66
C GLU A 493 6.81 30.05 -12.10
N LYS A 494 7.92 30.01 -12.86
CA LYS A 494 7.95 29.43 -14.22
C LYS A 494 7.82 27.91 -14.23
N LEU A 495 8.13 27.23 -13.13
CA LEU A 495 7.95 25.79 -12.96
C LEU A 495 6.54 25.42 -12.46
N ILE A 496 5.67 26.40 -12.20
CA ILE A 496 4.23 26.17 -12.01
C ILE A 496 3.53 26.31 -13.36
N ALA A 497 2.90 25.24 -13.84
CA ALA A 497 2.18 25.24 -15.11
C ALA A 497 0.67 25.07 -14.89
N ILE A 498 -0.14 25.74 -15.71
CA ILE A 498 -1.60 25.59 -15.73
C ILE A 498 -2.00 25.20 -17.15
N TYR A 499 -2.88 24.20 -17.30
CA TYR A 499 -3.37 23.68 -18.56
C TYR A 499 -4.91 23.69 -18.55
N GLU A 500 -5.55 24.11 -19.65
CA GLU A 500 -7.02 24.11 -19.77
C GLU A 500 -7.59 22.67 -19.73
N GLY A 501 -6.86 21.72 -20.31
CA GLY A 501 -7.18 20.28 -20.31
C GLY A 501 -6.06 19.43 -19.69
N GLU A 502 -5.92 18.20 -20.17
CA GLU A 502 -4.86 17.29 -19.72
C GLU A 502 -3.46 17.86 -20.03
N LYS A 503 -2.48 17.51 -19.20
CA LYS A 503 -1.07 17.81 -19.48
C LYS A 503 -0.63 17.06 -20.75
N PRO A 504 0.23 17.64 -21.61
CA PRO A 504 0.84 16.90 -22.72
C PRO A 504 1.51 15.61 -22.26
N ALA A 505 1.42 14.58 -23.10
CA ALA A 505 2.22 13.36 -22.96
C ALA A 505 3.71 13.73 -22.89
N ASP A 506 4.48 12.98 -22.08
CA ASP A 506 5.86 13.33 -21.72
C ASP A 506 6.81 13.21 -22.94
N ASN A 507 6.81 14.22 -23.79
CA ASN A 507 7.59 14.33 -25.03
C ASN A 507 8.68 15.41 -24.95
N GLY A 508 8.93 15.94 -23.75
CA GLY A 508 9.88 17.03 -23.51
C GLY A 508 9.37 18.43 -23.88
N ASN A 509 8.17 18.58 -24.47
CA ASN A 509 7.59 19.88 -24.79
C ASN A 509 6.49 20.28 -23.79
N TYR A 510 6.89 20.85 -22.66
CA TYR A 510 6.00 21.32 -21.58
C TYR A 510 5.32 22.68 -21.85
N THR A 511 5.49 23.24 -23.06
CA THR A 511 4.85 24.51 -23.45
C THR A 511 3.53 24.29 -24.18
N GLN A 512 3.30 23.10 -24.73
CA GLN A 512 2.09 22.80 -25.49
C GLN A 512 0.86 22.84 -24.58
N GLY A 513 -0.14 23.66 -24.93
CA GLY A 513 -1.38 23.80 -24.16
C GLY A 513 -1.21 24.46 -22.78
N ARG A 514 -0.01 24.92 -22.44
CA ARG A 514 0.27 25.65 -21.21
C ARG A 514 -0.26 27.07 -21.35
N ILE A 515 -0.97 27.53 -20.32
CA ILE A 515 -1.49 28.89 -20.26
C ILE A 515 -0.39 29.83 -19.76
N ASP A 516 -0.16 30.92 -20.50
CA ASP A 516 0.71 32.00 -20.08
C ASP A 516 -0.09 33.11 -19.40
N LEU A 517 -0.05 33.14 -18.07
CA LEU A 517 -0.73 34.16 -17.27
C LEU A 517 -0.23 35.57 -17.60
N SER A 518 1.03 35.73 -18.03
CA SER A 518 1.58 37.05 -18.36
C SER A 518 0.96 37.63 -19.63
N ALA A 519 0.50 36.77 -20.55
CA ALA A 519 -0.22 37.18 -21.76
C ALA A 519 -1.70 37.52 -21.51
N MET A 520 -2.25 37.15 -20.35
CA MET A 520 -3.67 37.35 -19.99
C MET A 520 -3.94 38.63 -19.17
N GLY A 521 -2.92 39.46 -18.91
CA GLY A 521 -3.05 40.71 -18.15
C GLY A 521 -3.14 40.53 -16.62
N LEU A 522 -3.18 41.64 -15.86
CA LEU A 522 -3.13 41.76 -14.38
C LEU A 522 -4.19 40.98 -13.57
N LYS A 523 -4.95 40.10 -14.22
CA LYS A 523 -6.10 39.40 -13.67
C LYS A 523 -5.73 38.17 -12.83
N TYR A 524 -4.65 37.46 -13.14
CA TYR A 524 -4.26 36.22 -12.47
C TYR A 524 -2.79 36.27 -12.00
N GLU A 525 -2.55 35.91 -10.74
CA GLU A 525 -1.22 35.90 -10.14
C GLU A 525 -0.93 34.52 -9.49
N LYS A 526 0.28 33.99 -9.72
CA LYS A 526 0.80 32.87 -8.95
C LYS A 526 1.36 33.42 -7.65
N VAL A 527 0.93 32.84 -6.53
CA VAL A 527 1.38 33.29 -5.22
C VAL A 527 2.26 32.20 -4.62
N LEU A 528 3.54 32.54 -4.42
CA LEU A 528 4.50 31.74 -3.67
C LEU A 528 4.80 32.47 -2.36
N THR A 529 4.56 31.82 -1.23
CA THR A 529 4.93 32.36 0.08
C THR A 529 5.81 31.40 0.86
N TYR A 530 6.12 31.78 2.09
CA TYR A 530 6.75 30.89 3.06
C TYR A 530 5.91 29.63 3.36
N ASN A 531 4.59 29.70 3.24
CA ASN A 531 3.69 28.69 3.79
C ASN A 531 2.59 28.20 2.83
N TYR A 532 2.44 28.77 1.63
CA TYR A 532 1.50 28.23 0.64
C TYR A 532 1.94 28.50 -0.81
N ILE A 533 1.41 27.68 -1.72
CA ILE A 533 1.41 27.92 -3.17
C ILE A 533 -0.03 28.04 -3.63
N GLY A 534 -0.36 29.12 -4.34
CA GLY A 534 -1.74 29.39 -4.75
C GLY A 534 -1.87 30.21 -6.03
N LEU A 535 -3.13 30.45 -6.40
CA LEU A 535 -3.52 31.32 -7.50
C LEU A 535 -4.47 32.40 -6.98
N LYS A 536 -4.22 33.64 -7.35
CA LYS A 536 -5.07 34.79 -7.00
C LYS A 536 -5.71 35.38 -8.24
N ILE A 537 -7.00 35.75 -8.13
CA ILE A 537 -7.67 36.60 -9.13
C ILE A 537 -7.80 38.01 -8.59
N SER A 538 -7.31 39.00 -9.35
CA SER A 538 -7.33 40.41 -8.95
C SER A 538 -8.64 41.13 -9.28
N SER A 539 -9.39 40.70 -10.30
CA SER A 539 -10.67 41.33 -10.71
C SER A 539 -11.60 40.33 -11.42
N ASP A 540 -12.92 40.46 -11.21
CA ASP A 540 -13.96 39.69 -11.91
C ASP A 540 -14.27 40.22 -13.32
N ASN A 541 -13.82 41.44 -13.66
CA ASN A 541 -14.18 42.10 -14.92
C ASN A 541 -13.28 41.64 -16.08
N ALA A 542 -13.80 40.78 -16.95
CA ALA A 542 -13.07 40.29 -18.13
C ALA A 542 -12.73 41.38 -19.17
N ASN A 543 -13.43 42.52 -19.14
CA ASN A 543 -13.27 43.61 -20.12
C ASN A 543 -12.39 44.77 -19.61
N ASN A 544 -12.04 44.78 -18.31
CA ASN A 544 -11.17 45.79 -17.73
C ASN A 544 -10.22 45.15 -16.69
N PRO A 545 -8.99 44.77 -17.09
CA PRO A 545 -8.02 44.16 -16.17
C PRO A 545 -7.51 45.13 -15.08
N TYR A 546 -7.91 46.40 -15.11
CA TYR A 546 -7.61 47.44 -14.12
C TYR A 546 -8.77 47.73 -13.16
N ASP A 547 -9.89 47.00 -13.26
CA ASP A 547 -11.00 47.09 -12.30
C ASP A 547 -10.67 46.30 -11.02
N ILE A 548 -9.49 46.61 -10.47
CA ILE A 548 -8.94 46.12 -9.21
C ILE A 548 -9.27 47.18 -8.15
N GLY A 549 -9.77 46.77 -6.98
CA GLY A 549 -10.13 47.70 -5.90
C GLY A 549 -8.95 48.46 -5.26
N ASP A 550 -7.73 48.33 -5.80
CA ASP A 550 -6.54 49.05 -5.38
C ASP A 550 -5.63 49.26 -6.61
N ILE A 551 -5.68 50.44 -7.23
CA ILE A 551 -4.70 50.81 -8.26
C ILE A 551 -3.60 51.65 -7.60
N ARG A 552 -2.35 51.16 -7.69
CA ARG A 552 -1.15 51.88 -7.24
C ARG A 552 -0.38 52.38 -8.46
N TYR A 553 -0.36 53.69 -8.65
CA TYR A 553 0.46 54.32 -9.69
C TYR A 553 1.80 54.78 -9.10
N TYR A 554 2.87 54.58 -9.87
CA TYR A 554 4.17 55.19 -9.63
C TYR A 554 4.45 56.13 -10.80
N LEU A 555 4.56 57.43 -10.56
CA LEU A 555 4.99 58.40 -11.56
C LEU A 555 6.50 58.54 -11.50
N TYR A 556 7.17 58.30 -12.62
CA TYR A 556 8.59 58.57 -12.80
C TYR A 556 8.74 59.97 -13.40
N GLU A 557 9.26 60.92 -12.61
CA GLU A 557 9.65 62.22 -13.15
C GLU A 557 11.17 62.24 -13.40
N LYS A 558 11.57 62.46 -14.65
CA LYS A 558 12.98 62.44 -15.04
C LYS A 558 13.62 63.80 -14.78
N CYS A 559 13.89 64.10 -13.51
CA CYS A 559 14.51 65.36 -13.06
C CYS A 559 15.98 65.19 -12.65
N GLY A 560 16.87 64.77 -13.56
CA GLY A 560 18.34 64.84 -13.39
C GLY A 560 19.01 64.00 -12.28
N GLN A 561 18.27 63.57 -11.25
CA GLN A 561 18.56 62.54 -10.27
C GLN A 561 17.22 61.84 -9.97
N GLU A 562 17.20 60.51 -9.99
CA GLU A 562 15.97 59.74 -9.78
C GLU A 562 15.46 59.91 -8.34
N CYS A 563 14.39 60.68 -8.16
CA CYS A 563 13.60 60.70 -6.93
C CYS A 563 12.32 59.89 -7.16
N VAL A 564 12.08 58.86 -6.34
CA VAL A 564 10.82 58.10 -6.33
C VAL A 564 9.94 58.67 -5.23
N GLU A 565 8.84 59.32 -5.58
CA GLU A 565 7.80 59.71 -4.62
C GLU A 565 6.54 58.85 -4.81
N LYS A 566 6.05 58.28 -3.70
CA LYS A 566 4.83 57.47 -3.65
C LYS A 566 3.64 58.41 -3.42
N ILE A 567 2.81 58.64 -4.43
CA ILE A 567 1.76 59.67 -4.35
C ILE A 567 0.39 59.15 -3.84
N GLY A 568 0.11 57.85 -3.81
CA GLY A 568 -1.10 57.33 -3.14
C GLY A 568 -1.72 56.07 -3.76
N SER A 569 -2.73 55.53 -3.09
CA SER A 569 -3.55 54.39 -3.51
C SER A 569 -5.00 54.85 -3.76
N ILE A 570 -5.60 54.45 -4.88
CA ILE A 570 -7.03 54.72 -5.13
C ILE A 570 -7.82 53.45 -4.77
N SER A 571 -8.61 53.55 -3.70
CA SER A 571 -9.62 52.56 -3.31
C SER A 571 -11.00 53.03 -3.78
N ASN A 572 -11.81 52.09 -4.25
CA ASN A 572 -13.21 52.25 -4.62
C ASN A 572 -14.16 52.57 -3.45
N THR A 573 -13.65 52.68 -2.22
CA THR A 573 -14.37 53.22 -1.04
C THR A 573 -13.91 54.61 -0.59
N ALA A 574 -12.94 55.22 -1.28
CA ALA A 574 -12.49 56.56 -0.93
C ALA A 574 -13.51 57.61 -1.40
N THR A 575 -14.13 58.32 -0.46
CA THR A 575 -14.80 59.59 -0.76
C THR A 575 -13.73 60.60 -1.15
N ILE A 576 -13.52 60.79 -2.45
CA ILE A 576 -12.56 61.76 -2.95
C ILE A 576 -13.17 63.15 -2.75
N THR A 577 -12.66 63.91 -1.78
CA THR A 577 -12.79 65.36 -1.81
C THR A 577 -11.84 65.86 -2.90
N GLN A 578 -12.37 66.25 -4.06
CA GLN A 578 -11.57 66.93 -5.08
C GLN A 578 -11.14 68.29 -4.53
N GLU A 579 -9.93 68.38 -3.97
CA GLU A 579 -9.25 69.67 -3.84
C GLU A 579 -8.42 69.90 -5.10
N VAL A 580 -8.90 70.82 -5.94
CA VAL A 580 -8.14 71.34 -7.07
C VAL A 580 -7.01 72.20 -6.52
N GLN A 581 -5.82 71.63 -6.34
CA GLN A 581 -4.62 72.44 -6.11
C GLN A 581 -4.11 72.97 -7.46
N THR A 582 -4.26 74.28 -7.65
CA THR A 582 -3.65 74.98 -8.79
C THR A 582 -2.22 75.34 -8.41
N GLN A 583 -1.23 74.55 -8.83
CA GLN A 583 0.16 75.00 -8.83
C GLN A 583 0.54 75.54 -10.20
N LEU A 584 0.98 76.80 -10.21
CA LEU A 584 1.60 77.42 -11.37
C LEU A 584 3.04 76.89 -11.49
N SER A 585 3.33 76.18 -12.58
CA SER A 585 4.71 75.93 -13.00
C SER A 585 5.38 77.27 -13.37
N GLY A 586 6.70 77.38 -13.17
CA GLY A 586 7.49 78.59 -13.43
C GLY A 586 7.49 79.09 -14.88
N ASP A 587 6.88 78.32 -15.79
CA ASP A 587 6.72 78.55 -17.21
C ASP A 587 5.24 78.72 -17.64
N GLY A 588 4.33 78.94 -16.68
CA GLY A 588 2.99 79.47 -16.93
C GLY A 588 1.97 78.49 -17.51
N LYS A 589 2.23 77.18 -17.44
CA LYS A 589 1.26 76.16 -17.84
C LYS A 589 0.46 75.67 -16.63
N GLN A 590 -0.86 75.69 -16.76
CA GLN A 590 -1.79 75.06 -15.82
C GLN A 590 -1.72 73.54 -16.01
N ILE A 591 -1.42 72.83 -14.93
CA ILE A 591 -1.51 71.37 -14.86
C ILE A 591 -2.80 71.05 -14.12
N TYR A 592 -3.70 70.32 -14.77
CA TYR A 592 -4.86 69.73 -14.13
C TYR A 592 -4.49 68.32 -13.70
N VAL A 593 -4.45 68.07 -12.39
CA VAL A 593 -4.34 66.72 -11.84
C VAL A 593 -5.76 66.23 -11.58
N TYR A 594 -6.15 65.14 -12.24
CA TYR A 594 -7.45 64.48 -12.07
C TYR A 594 -7.34 63.27 -11.15
#